data_AF-A0A6N7KZS4-F1
#
_entry.id   AF-A0A6N7KZS4-F1
#
_cell.length_a   1.000
_cell.length_b   1.000
_cell.length_c   1.000
_cell.angle_alpha   90.00
_cell.angle_beta   90.00
_cell.angle_gamma   90.00
#
_symmetry.space_group_name_H-M   'P 1'
#
loop_
_entity.id
_entity.type
_entity.pdbx_description
1 polymer ?
#
loop_
_entity_poly.entity_id
_entity_poly.type
_entity_poly.pdbx_seq_one_letter_code
_entity_poly.pdbx_strand_id
1 'polypeptide(L)'
;MARFVWHVPVTVNRSVRGSGSTDALRLFRLRDGRRCAVGFTTPEALTALLGPDQAYVELGEPALRELTAPLGVDALVLDPRLVAPPVAATPLAPTPTAQLQHR
;
A
#
# COMPACT_ATOMS: atom_id res chain seq x y z
N MET A 1 -3.64 -14.00 26.69
CA MET A 1 -4.18 -13.42 25.45
C MET A 1 -3.00 -12.98 24.61
N ALA A 2 -2.74 -13.68 23.49
CA ALA A 2 -1.65 -13.32 22.59
C ALA A 2 -1.99 -12.00 21.90
N ARG A 3 -1.24 -10.97 22.25
CA ARG A 3 -1.33 -9.65 21.62
C ARG A 3 -0.43 -9.68 20.40
N PHE A 4 -1.01 -9.95 19.24
CA PHE A 4 -0.28 -9.84 17.98
C PHE A 4 -0.13 -8.36 17.64
N VAL A 5 1.11 -7.90 17.66
CA VAL A 5 1.48 -6.56 17.22
C VAL A 5 1.75 -6.64 15.73
N TRP A 6 1.15 -5.75 14.95
CA TRP A 6 1.35 -5.66 13.52
C TRP A 6 2.01 -4.35 13.15
N HIS A 7 2.82 -4.38 12.09
CA HIS A 7 3.36 -3.21 11.46
C HIS A 7 2.29 -2.67 10.50
N VAL A 8 1.75 -1.49 10.80
CA VAL A 8 0.69 -0.85 10.03
C VAL A 8 1.27 0.35 9.30
N PRO A 9 1.12 0.45 7.97
CA PRO A 9 1.69 1.55 7.21
C PRO A 9 0.98 2.86 7.52
N VAL A 10 1.77 3.91 7.73
CA VAL A 10 1.28 5.27 7.98
C VAL A 10 1.90 6.27 7.02
N THR A 11 1.21 7.39 6.85
CA THR A 11 1.78 8.59 6.25
C THR A 11 1.98 9.63 7.33
N VAL A 12 3.22 10.09 7.49
CA VAL A 12 3.56 11.17 8.42
C VAL A 12 3.20 12.49 7.76
N ASN A 13 2.21 13.19 8.30
CA ASN A 13 1.82 14.50 7.84
C ASN A 13 2.38 15.57 8.80
N ARG A 14 3.25 16.45 8.29
CA ARG A 14 3.83 17.54 9.10
C ARG A 14 2.92 18.75 9.11
N SER A 15 2.78 19.37 10.28
CA SER A 15 2.07 20.64 10.38
C SER A 15 2.85 21.75 9.68
N VAL A 16 2.15 22.53 8.87
CA VAL A 16 2.71 23.71 8.19
C VAL A 16 2.75 24.92 9.14
N ARG A 17 1.97 24.88 10.24
CA ARG A 17 1.80 26.01 11.17
C ARG A 17 2.42 25.80 12.56
N GLY A 18 3.05 24.66 12.82
CA GLY A 18 3.66 24.37 14.12
C GLY A 18 4.58 23.16 14.09
N SER A 19 5.21 22.83 15.22
CA SER A 19 6.19 21.72 15.34
C SER A 19 5.56 20.32 15.46
N GLY A 20 4.27 20.18 15.17
CA GLY A 20 3.55 18.90 15.30
C GLY A 20 3.65 18.03 14.04
N SER A 21 3.71 16.72 14.23
CA SER A 21 3.47 15.71 13.20
C SER A 21 2.28 14.85 13.59
N THR A 22 1.51 14.41 12.59
CA THR A 22 0.39 13.48 12.75
C THR A 22 0.58 12.29 11.84
N ASP A 23 0.43 11.10 12.39
CA ASP A 23 0.46 9.86 11.63
C ASP A 23 -0.96 9.51 11.19
N ALA A 24 -1.14 9.34 9.88
CA ALA A 24 -2.40 8.89 9.31
C ALA A 24 -2.24 7.46 8.78
N LEU A 25 -3.16 6.57 9.17
CA LEU A 25 -3.19 5.20 8.64
C LEU A 25 -3.35 5.20 7.12
N ARG A 26 -2.49 4.45 6.42
CA ARG A 26 -2.60 4.27 4.98
C ARG A 26 -3.57 3.13 4.68
N LEU A 27 -4.76 3.49 4.16
CA LEU A 27 -5.77 2.53 3.72
C LEU A 27 -5.52 2.11 2.27
N PHE A 28 -5.86 0.86 1.98
CA PHE A 28 -5.75 0.24 0.66
C PHE A 28 -7.13 -0.04 0.09
N ARG A 29 -7.16 -0.53 -1.16
CA ARG A 29 -8.40 -0.95 -1.82
C ARG A 29 -8.32 -2.42 -2.21
N LEU A 30 -9.40 -3.13 -1.94
CA LEU A 30 -9.64 -4.46 -2.47
C LEU A 30 -9.99 -4.37 -3.97
N ARG A 31 -9.95 -5.51 -4.66
CA ARG A 31 -10.26 -5.58 -6.10
C ARG A 31 -11.69 -5.14 -6.44
N ASP A 32 -12.60 -5.31 -5.51
CA ASP A 32 -14.00 -4.85 -5.61
C ASP A 32 -14.16 -3.34 -5.34
N GLY A 33 -13.06 -2.63 -5.05
CA GLY A 33 -13.04 -1.20 -4.79
C GLY A 33 -13.32 -0.80 -3.35
N ARG A 34 -13.63 -1.74 -2.44
CA ARG A 34 -13.81 -1.47 -1.01
C ARG A 34 -12.49 -1.08 -0.36
N ARG A 35 -12.55 -0.22 0.65
CA ARG A 35 -11.37 0.17 1.44
C ARG A 35 -11.03 -0.94 2.44
N CYS A 36 -9.74 -1.20 2.63
CA CYS A 36 -9.24 -2.13 3.63
C CYS A 36 -8.04 -1.54 4.38
N ALA A 37 -7.90 -1.93 5.64
CA ALA A 37 -6.68 -1.72 6.41
C ALA A 37 -5.73 -2.90 6.16
N VAL A 38 -4.43 -2.63 6.14
CA VAL A 38 -3.40 -3.64 5.94
C VAL A 38 -2.50 -3.67 7.17
N GLY A 39 -2.27 -4.86 7.71
CA GLY A 39 -1.26 -5.11 8.73
C GLY A 39 -0.21 -6.09 8.20
N PHE A 40 1.02 -5.93 8.66
CA PHE A 40 2.11 -6.86 8.36
C PHE A 40 2.60 -7.52 9.64
N THR A 41 2.90 -8.81 9.57
CA THR A 41 3.49 -9.53 10.70
C THR A 41 4.96 -9.22 10.90
N THR A 42 5.66 -8.79 9.84
CA THR A 42 7.08 -8.41 9.91
C THR A 42 7.37 -7.13 9.11
N PRO A 43 8.39 -6.35 9.49
CA PRO A 43 8.76 -5.13 8.77
C PRO A 43 9.34 -5.43 7.38
N GLU A 44 9.91 -6.62 7.15
CA GLU A 44 10.41 -7.05 5.85
C GLU A 44 9.27 -7.26 4.85
N ALA A 45 8.14 -7.84 5.29
CA ALA A 45 6.95 -7.99 4.46
C ALA A 45 6.38 -6.63 4.05
N LEU A 46 6.38 -5.67 4.97
CA LEU A 46 5.99 -4.28 4.69
C LEU A 46 6.91 -3.63 3.67
N THR A 47 8.22 -3.76 3.88
CA THR A 47 9.25 -3.19 3.00
C THR A 47 9.20 -3.79 1.61
N ALA A 48 8.99 -5.11 1.51
CA ALA A 48 8.86 -5.81 0.24
C ALA A 48 7.64 -5.33 -0.56
N LEU A 49 6.57 -4.90 0.12
CA LEU A 49 5.34 -4.44 -0.53
C LEU A 49 5.37 -2.95 -0.88
N LEU A 50 5.76 -2.10 0.07
CA LEU A 50 5.58 -0.64 0.02
C LEU A 50 6.89 0.12 -0.20
N GLY A 51 8.01 -0.59 -0.17
CA GLY A 51 9.35 -0.01 -0.24
C GLY A 51 9.94 0.34 1.14
N PRO A 52 11.26 0.54 1.21
CA PRO A 52 12.00 0.78 2.46
C PRO A 52 11.70 2.14 3.11
N ASP A 53 11.27 3.14 2.34
CA ASP A 53 10.94 4.47 2.86
C ASP A 53 9.54 4.53 3.51
N GLN A 54 8.81 3.42 3.52
CA GLN A 54 7.47 3.38 4.08
C GLN A 54 7.52 3.42 5.61
N ALA A 55 7.02 4.51 6.19
CA ALA A 55 6.82 4.63 7.63
C ALA A 55 5.74 3.65 8.12
N TYR A 56 5.94 3.09 9.31
CA TYR A 56 4.98 2.19 9.96
C TYR A 56 4.90 2.45 11.46
N VAL A 57 3.78 2.04 12.04
CA VAL A 57 3.57 2.02 13.49
C VAL A 57 3.16 0.62 13.92
N GLU A 58 3.44 0.30 15.18
CA GLU A 58 3.03 -0.96 15.78
C GLU A 58 1.65 -0.82 16.41
N LEU A 59 0.68 -1.58 15.90
CA LEU A 59 -0.69 -1.60 16.42
C LEU A 59 -1.19 -3.02 16.57
N GLY A 60 -1.96 -3.26 17.63
CA GLY A 60 -2.73 -4.49 17.75
C GLY A 60 -3.95 -4.49 16.84
N GLU A 61 -4.40 -5.67 16.42
CA GLU A 61 -5.65 -5.86 15.69
C GLU A 61 -6.85 -5.05 16.25
N PRO A 62 -7.17 -5.10 17.57
CA PRO A 62 -8.34 -4.41 18.08
C PRO A 62 -8.22 -2.90 17.94
N ALA A 63 -7.04 -2.33 18.20
CA ALA A 63 -6.80 -0.90 18.05
C ALA A 63 -6.94 -0.48 16.58
N LEU A 64 -6.41 -1.27 15.65
CA LEU A 64 -6.55 -0.99 14.22
C LEU A 64 -8.02 -1.00 13.79
N ARG A 65 -8.81 -1.99 14.23
CA ARG A 65 -10.25 -2.03 13.93
C ARG A 65 -11.02 -0.86 14.51
N GLU A 66 -10.71 -0.46 15.74
CA GLU A 66 -11.35 0.72 16.37
C GLU A 66 -11.05 2.00 15.60
N LEU A 67 -9.81 2.17 15.13
CA LEU A 67 -9.42 3.32 14.32
C LEU A 67 -10.06 3.34 12.92
N THR A 68 -10.36 2.18 12.34
CA THR A 68 -10.87 2.07 10.96
C THR A 68 -12.39 1.95 10.88
N ALA A 69 -13.05 1.49 11.94
CA ALA A 69 -14.50 1.41 12.07
C ALA A 69 -15.24 2.71 11.70
N PRO A 70 -14.88 3.91 12.23
CA PRO A 70 -15.58 5.15 11.88
C PRO A 70 -15.41 5.57 10.41
N LEU A 71 -14.42 5.00 9.70
CA LEU A 71 -14.18 5.25 8.28
C LEU A 71 -14.96 4.30 7.37
N GLY A 72 -15.78 3.41 7.94
CA GLY A 72 -16.52 2.37 7.22
C GLY A 72 -15.61 1.26 6.68
N VAL A 73 -14.46 1.04 7.31
CA VAL A 73 -13.49 0.02 6.90
C VAL A 73 -13.55 -1.15 7.88
N ASP A 74 -14.27 -2.19 7.46
CA ASP A 74 -14.41 -3.46 8.19
C ASP A 74 -13.40 -4.52 7.72
N ALA A 75 -12.86 -4.36 6.50
CA ALA A 75 -11.91 -5.30 5.93
C ALA A 75 -10.48 -5.02 6.41
N LEU A 76 -9.84 -6.06 6.95
CA LEU A 76 -8.48 -6.04 7.43
C LEU A 76 -7.71 -7.19 6.79
N VAL A 77 -6.59 -6.87 6.14
CA VAL A 77 -5.78 -7.85 5.42
C VAL A 77 -4.42 -7.95 6.08
N LEU A 78 -4.05 -9.18 6.48
CA LEU A 78 -2.75 -9.50 7.04
C LEU A 78 -1.81 -9.99 5.93
N ASP A 79 -0.58 -9.48 5.91
CA ASP A 79 0.48 -9.84 4.94
C ASP A 79 -0.05 -10.02 3.50
N PRO A 80 -0.62 -8.95 2.91
CA PRO A 80 -1.17 -9.04 1.56
C PRO A 80 -0.08 -9.47 0.59
N ARG A 81 -0.30 -10.59 -0.08
CA ARG A 81 0.51 -10.99 -1.22
C ARG A 81 0.05 -10.20 -2.44
N LEU A 82 0.93 -9.44 -3.08
CA LEU A 82 0.66 -8.89 -4.42
C LEU A 82 0.59 -10.03 -5.41
N VAL A 83 -0.62 -10.54 -5.62
CA VAL A 83 -0.91 -11.36 -6.79
C VAL A 83 -1.22 -10.41 -7.93
N ALA A 84 -0.20 -9.74 -8.49
CA ALA A 84 -0.36 -9.09 -9.79
C ALA A 84 -0.44 -10.22 -10.85
N PRO A 85 -1.50 -10.30 -11.67
CA PRO A 85 -1.42 -11.07 -12.90
C PRO A 85 -0.21 -10.54 -13.70
N PRO A 86 0.57 -11.40 -14.37
CA PRO A 86 1.66 -10.92 -15.22
C PRO A 86 1.13 -9.85 -16.18
N VAL A 87 1.78 -8.68 -16.23
CA VAL A 87 1.52 -7.72 -17.30
C VAL A 87 1.88 -8.42 -18.60
N ALA A 88 0.87 -8.76 -19.40
CA ALA A 88 1.09 -9.21 -20.76
C ALA A 88 1.83 -8.08 -21.49
N ALA A 89 3.06 -8.33 -21.92
CA ALA A 89 3.82 -7.38 -22.70
C ALA A 89 3.01 -7.06 -23.96
N THR A 90 2.57 -5.82 -24.11
CA THR A 90 1.99 -5.32 -25.35
C THR A 90 3.07 -5.44 -26.43
N PRO A 91 2.85 -6.13 -27.56
CA PRO A 91 3.84 -6.19 -28.62
C PRO A 91 4.19 -4.77 -29.06
N LEU A 92 5.48 -4.44 -29.02
CA LEU A 92 6.00 -3.21 -29.61
C LEU A 92 5.62 -3.21 -31.09
N ALA A 93 4.82 -2.22 -31.50
CA ALA A 93 4.46 -2.04 -32.90
C ALA A 93 5.77 -1.92 -33.72
N PRO A 94 5.88 -2.60 -34.88
CA PRO A 94 7.05 -2.48 -35.72
C PRO A 94 7.23 -1.02 -36.14
N THR A 95 8.43 -0.50 -35.93
CA THR A 95 8.86 0.81 -36.43
C THR A 95 8.64 0.86 -37.95
N PRO A 96 7.91 1.85 -38.49
CA PRO A 96 7.81 2.02 -39.93
C PRO A 96 9.21 2.28 -40.48
N THR A 97 9.70 1.35 -41.29
CA THR A 97 10.96 1.49 -42.02
C THR A 97 10.78 2.62 -43.02
N ALA A 98 11.47 3.74 -42.79
CA ALA A 98 11.56 4.84 -43.74
C ALA A 98 12.12 4.29 -45.06
N GLN A 99 11.23 4.12 -46.05
CA GLN A 99 11.59 3.68 -47.39
C GLN A 99 12.46 4.75 -48.05
N LEU A 100 13.68 4.33 -48.35
CA LEU A 100 14.74 4.96 -49.12
C LEU A 100 14.19 5.61 -50.42
N GLN A 101 13.99 6.92 -50.45
CA GLN A 101 13.72 7.66 -51.69
C GLN A 101 15.06 8.10 -52.30
N HIS A 102 15.71 7.19 -53.05
CA HIS A 102 16.75 7.58 -54.01
C HIS A 102 16.07 8.12 -55.27
N ARG A 103 16.30 9.40 -55.57
CA ARG A 103 16.17 9.97 -56.92
C ARG A 103 17.43 10.74 -57.26
#